data_AF-A0A6A5DZ54-F1
#
_entry.id   AF-A0A6A5DZ54-F1
#
_cell.length_a   1.000
_cell.length_b   1.000
_cell.length_c   1.000
_cell.angle_alpha   90.00
_cell.angle_beta   90.00
_cell.angle_gamma   90.00
#
_symmetry.space_group_name_H-M   'P 1'
#
loop_
_entity.id
_entity.type
_entity.pdbx_description
1 polymer ?
#
loop_
_entity_poly.entity_id
_entity_poly.type
_entity_poly.pdbx_seq_one_letter_code
_entity_poly.pdbx_strand_id
1 'polypeptide(L)' 'MSKNKRIALVFGGFVTAVAVAFYPIFFYPLTHKDEYRDVQKMNRAGVNQADVQPVGVKIWSDPFKPAGK' A
#
# COMPACT_ATOMS: atom_id res chain seq x y z
N MET A 1 34.70 -6.06 -19.30
CA MET A 1 34.28 -5.55 -17.98
C MET A 1 34.66 -6.55 -16.90
N SER A 2 35.18 -6.15 -15.74
CA SER A 2 35.55 -7.12 -14.69
C SER A 2 34.30 -7.80 -14.10
N LYS A 3 34.44 -9.05 -13.64
CA LYS A 3 33.33 -9.82 -13.06
C LYS A 3 32.61 -9.06 -11.95
N ASN A 4 33.37 -8.38 -11.08
CA ASN A 4 32.82 -7.61 -9.96
C ASN A 4 31.98 -6.42 -10.43
N LYS A 5 32.41 -5.71 -11.49
CA LYS A 5 31.62 -4.63 -12.09
C LYS A 5 30.29 -5.15 -12.67
N ARG A 6 30.29 -6.34 -13.26
CA ARG A 6 29.05 -6.97 -13.79
C ARG A 6 28.07 -7.30 -12.69
N ILE A 7 28.56 -7.89 -11.60
CA ILE A 7 27.74 -8.23 -10.44
C ILE A 7 27.14 -6.96 -9.82
N ALA A 8 27.96 -5.92 -9.62
CA ALA A 8 27.51 -4.65 -9.07
C ALA A 8 26.39 -4.00 -9.91
N LEU A 9 26.52 -4.01 -11.25
CA LEU A 9 25.49 -3.46 -12.13
C LEU A 9 24.20 -4.27 -12.10
N VAL A 10 24.28 -5.60 -12.13
CA VAL A 10 23.09 -6.45 -12.07
C VAL A 10 22.37 -6.29 -10.75
N PHE A 11 23.11 -6.36 -9.64
CA PHE A 11 22.51 -6.25 -8.31
C PHE A 11 21.96 -4.84 -8.04
N GLY A 12 22.73 -3.79 -8.38
CA GLY A 12 22.27 -2.42 -8.27
C GLY A 12 21.04 -2.13 -9.11
N GLY A 13 21.02 -2.63 -10.36
CA GLY A 13 19.86 -2.54 -11.24
C GLY A 13 18.63 -3.24 -10.67
N PHE A 14 18.81 -4.43 -10.10
CA PHE A 14 17.74 -5.16 -9.44
C PHE A 14 17.17 -4.40 -8.23
N VAL A 15 18.03 -3.94 -7.31
CA VAL A 15 17.59 -3.15 -6.15
C VAL A 15 16.88 -1.87 -6.57
N THR A 16 17.37 -1.20 -7.61
CA THR A 16 16.73 -0.01 -8.18
C THR A 16 15.35 -0.33 -8.73
N ALA A 17 15.20 -1.42 -9.50
CA ALA A 17 13.91 -1.85 -10.03
C ALA A 17 12.91 -2.18 -8.91
N VAL A 18 13.37 -2.85 -7.86
CA VAL A 18 12.55 -3.10 -6.65
C VAL A 18 12.11 -1.77 -6.04
N ALA A 19 13.02 -0.84 -5.76
CA ALA A 19 12.66 0.45 -5.16
C ALA A 19 11.64 1.23 -6.00
N VAL A 20 11.79 1.24 -7.33
CA VAL A 20 10.85 1.88 -8.26
C VAL A 20 9.48 1.22 -8.19
N ALA A 21 9.41 -0.12 -8.21
CA ALA A 21 8.14 -0.84 -8.10
C ALA A 21 7.43 -0.60 -6.76
N PHE A 22 8.19 -0.41 -5.68
CA PHE A 22 7.66 -0.13 -4.35
C PHE A 22 7.12 1.30 -4.20
N TYR A 23 7.54 2.26 -5.02
CA TYR A 23 7.10 3.65 -4.92
C TYR A 23 5.57 3.82 -4.96
N PRO A 24 4.83 3.32 -5.96
CA PRO A 24 3.37 3.44 -5.99
C PRO A 24 2.64 2.57 -4.96
N ILE A 25 3.29 1.55 -4.40
CA ILE A 25 2.65 0.59 -3.47
C ILE A 25 2.73 1.10 -2.03
N PHE A 26 3.88 1.65 -1.63
CA PHE A 26 4.12 2.07 -0.25
C PHE A 26 4.21 3.58 -0.11
N PHE A 27 5.06 4.23 -0.89
CA PHE A 27 5.39 5.63 -0.65
C PHE A 27 4.27 6.56 -1.08
N TYR A 28 3.75 6.39 -2.30
CA TYR A 28 2.68 7.25 -2.82
C TYR A 28 1.41 7.22 -1.94
N PRO A 29 0.86 6.06 -1.54
CA PRO A 29 -0.32 6.03 -0.67
C PRO A 29 -0.08 6.63 0.72
N LEU A 30 1.14 6.49 1.26
CA LEU A 30 1.51 7.06 2.55
C LEU A 30 1.70 8.58 2.51
N THR A 31 2.08 9.15 1.37
CA THR A 31 2.24 10.60 1.21
C THR A 31 0.97 11.30 0.71
N HIS A 32 0.01 10.56 0.13
CA HIS A 32 -1.24 11.09 -0.42
C HIS A 32 -2.48 10.60 0.37
N LYS A 33 -2.37 10.53 1.70
CA LYS A 33 -3.41 9.94 2.57
C LYS A 33 -4.79 10.56 2.38
N ASP A 34 -4.88 11.88 2.16
CA ASP A 34 -6.17 12.56 2.01
C ASP A 34 -6.90 12.12 0.73
N GLU A 35 -6.19 12.00 -0.40
CA GLU A 35 -6.73 11.49 -1.67
C GLU A 35 -7.28 10.08 -1.50
N TYR A 36 -6.47 9.18 -0.92
CA TYR A 36 -6.88 7.79 -0.69
C TYR A 36 -8.03 7.69 0.31
N ARG A 37 -8.08 8.56 1.32
CA ARG A 37 -9.20 8.62 2.27
C ARG A 37 -10.49 9.01 1.55
N ASP A 38 -10.44 9.97 0.65
CA ASP A 38 -11.63 10.42 -0.08
C ASP A 38 -12.10 9.39 -1.11
N VAL A 39 -11.17 8.76 -1.83
CA VAL A 39 -11.47 7.59 -2.68
C VAL A 39 -12.12 6.47 -1.86
N GLN A 40 -11.60 6.18 -0.67
CA GLN A 40 -12.14 5.14 0.19
C GLN A 40 -13.54 5.49 0.72
N LYS A 41 -13.80 6.75 1.11
CA LYS A 41 -15.14 7.22 1.51
C LYS A 41 -16.15 7.02 0.38
N MET A 42 -15.80 7.40 -0.85
CA MET A 42 -16.67 7.23 -2.02
C MET A 42 -16.94 5.74 -2.30
N ASN A 43 -15.91 4.91 -2.32
CA ASN A 43 -16.05 3.47 -2.60
C ASN A 43 -16.78 2.69 -1.49
N ARG A 44 -16.85 3.23 -0.27
CA ARG A 44 -17.55 2.62 0.87
C ARG A 44 -18.90 3.26 1.18
N ALA A 45 -19.35 4.22 0.38
CA ALA A 45 -20.65 4.84 0.57
C ALA A 45 -21.76 3.79 0.53
N GLY A 46 -22.57 3.71 1.58
CA GLY A 46 -23.69 2.76 1.68
C GLY A 46 -23.29 1.31 1.99
N VAL A 47 -22.01 1.01 2.21
CA VAL A 47 -21.56 -0.34 2.58
C VAL A 47 -21.52 -0.49 4.10
N ASN A 48 -22.40 -1.33 4.65
CA ASN A 48 -22.25 -1.81 6.02
C ASN A 48 -21.21 -2.95 6.04
N GLN A 49 -20.02 -2.68 6.58
CA GLN A 49 -18.90 -3.62 6.55
C GLN A 49 -19.21 -4.95 7.23
N ALA A 50 -20.06 -4.94 8.26
CA ALA A 50 -20.47 -6.15 8.97
C ALA A 50 -21.27 -7.11 8.08
N ASP A 51 -21.97 -6.60 7.07
CA ASP A 51 -22.84 -7.40 6.20
C ASP A 51 -22.07 -8.02 5.03
N VAL A 52 -20.91 -7.44 4.66
CA VAL A 52 -20.05 -7.94 3.59
C VAL A 52 -19.03 -8.96 4.10
N GLN A 53 -18.71 -8.91 5.40
CA GLN A 53 -17.66 -9.75 5.95
C GLN A 53 -18.13 -11.17 6.23
N PRO A 54 -17.24 -12.17 6.11
CA PRO A 54 -17.56 -13.53 6.50
C PRO A 54 -18.00 -13.62 7.97
N VAL A 55 -18.97 -14.48 8.26
CA VAL A 55 -19.42 -14.68 9.64
C VAL A 55 -18.29 -15.28 10.48
N GLY A 56 -18.10 -14.78 11.71
CA GLY A 56 -17.13 -15.33 12.67
C GLY A 56 -15.71 -14.75 12.57
N VAL A 57 -15.47 -13.78 11.68
CA VAL A 57 -14.18 -13.06 11.64
C VAL A 57 -14.30 -11.64 12.18
N LYS A 58 -13.19 -11.09 12.66
CA LYS A 58 -13.12 -9.71 13.14
C LYS A 58 -13.42 -8.75 11.98
N ILE A 59 -14.22 -7.72 12.28
CA ILE A 59 -14.50 -6.66 11.30
C ILE A 59 -13.20 -5.99 10.85
N TRP A 60 -13.01 -5.89 9.53
CA TRP A 60 -11.85 -5.23 8.93
C TRP A 60 -11.68 -3.83 9.48
N SER A 61 -10.44 -3.52 9.84
CA SER A 61 -10.08 -2.22 10.38
C SER A 61 -10.14 -1.18 9.27
N ASP A 62 -10.76 -0.03 9.52
CA ASP A 62 -10.65 1.11 8.62
C ASP A 62 -9.29 1.80 8.86
N PRO A 63 -8.37 1.80 7.88
CA PRO A 63 -7.04 2.41 8.01
C PRO A 63 -7.08 3.92 8.23
N PHE A 64 -8.20 4.60 7.96
CA PHE A 64 -8.37 6.03 8.21
C PHE A 64 -9.23 6.34 9.44
N LYS A 65 -9.69 5.31 10.16
CA LYS A 65 -10.39 5.51 11.42
C LYS A 65 -9.46 6.25 12.38
N PRO A 66 -9.89 7.38 12.96
CA PRO A 66 -9.10 8.06 13.99
C PRO A 66 -8.76 7.06 15.09
N ALA A 67 -7.48 6.97 15.47
CA ALA A 67 -7.12 6.33 16.73
C ALA A 67 -7.85 7.11 17.82
N GLY A 68 -8.79 6.46 18.51
CA GLY A 68 -9.64 7.14 19.49
C GLY A 68 -8.81 7.89 20.52
N LYS A 69 -9.37 9.01 21.01
CA LYS A 69 -9.18 9.36 22.41
C LYS A 69 -10.03 8.42 23.26
#